data_AF-A0A4S1CLW8-F1
#
_entry.id   AF-A0A4S1CLW8-F1
#
_cell.length_a   1.000
_cell.length_b   1.000
_cell.length_c   1.000
_cell.angle_alpha   90.00
_cell.angle_beta   90.00
_cell.angle_gamma   90.00
#
_symmetry.space_group_name_H-M   'P 1'
#
loop_
_entity.id
_entity.type
_entity.pdbx_description
1 polymer ?
#
loop_
_entity_poly.entity_id
_entity_poly.type
_entity_poly.pdbx_seq_one_letter_code
_entity_poly.pdbx_strand_id
1 'polypeptide(L)'
;MKKNVLPLILCAFLALALQAPAWGDEAEESAPDLAADAQQSPGDPPVIPHAVKANQDGEECNACHRDGVKGAPATSHPERLNCTQCHVQGGKESVKKGKRGKK
;
A
#
# COMPACT_ATOMS: atom_id res chain seq x y z
N MET A 1 66.95 -3.64 7.32
CA MET A 1 66.13 -4.79 6.86
C MET A 1 64.67 -4.36 6.88
N LYS A 2 64.16 -3.84 5.76
CA LYS A 2 62.77 -3.35 5.65
C LYS A 2 61.93 -4.56 5.27
N LYS A 3 61.20 -5.13 6.22
CA LYS A 3 60.44 -6.37 6.00
C LYS A 3 59.30 -6.04 5.03
N ASN A 4 59.22 -6.76 3.92
CA ASN A 4 58.23 -6.57 2.85
C ASN A 4 56.84 -6.99 3.35
N VAL A 5 56.22 -6.15 4.18
CA VAL A 5 54.90 -6.38 4.79
C VAL A 5 53.74 -6.06 3.86
N LEU A 6 54.03 -5.42 2.72
CA LEU A 6 53.05 -5.05 1.70
C LEU A 6 52.16 -6.22 1.21
N PRO A 7 52.69 -7.43 0.88
CA PRO A 7 51.84 -8.55 0.49
C PRO A 7 50.93 -9.05 1.62
N LEU A 8 51.39 -9.00 2.88
CA LEU A 8 50.57 -9.42 4.04
C LEU A 8 49.41 -8.45 4.28
N ILE A 9 49.65 -7.15 4.10
CA ILE A 9 48.61 -6.12 4.22
C ILE A 9 47.58 -6.29 3.10
N LEU A 10 48.02 -6.55 1.87
CA LEU A 10 47.14 -6.71 0.71
C LEU A 10 46.23 -7.94 0.84
N CYS A 11 46.76 -9.06 1.34
CA CYS A 11 45.97 -10.26 1.63
C CYS A 11 44.97 -10.03 2.77
N ALA A 12 45.34 -9.27 3.81
CA ALA A 12 44.43 -8.95 4.92
C ALA A 12 43.25 -8.09 4.46
N PHE A 13 43.47 -7.08 3.61
CA PHE A 13 42.40 -6.26 3.04
C PHE A 13 41.49 -7.05 2.10
N LEU A 14 42.04 -7.95 1.28
CA LEU A 14 41.25 -8.82 0.40
C LEU A 14 40.38 -9.80 1.22
N ALA A 15 40.93 -10.39 2.27
CA ALA A 15 40.19 -11.27 3.18
C ALA A 15 39.10 -10.54 3.99
N LEU A 16 39.33 -9.28 4.34
CA LEU A 16 38.34 -8.44 5.02
C LEU A 16 37.20 -8.03 4.07
N ALA A 17 37.51 -7.79 2.79
CA ALA A 17 36.50 -7.53 1.76
C ALA A 17 35.63 -8.77 1.46
N LEU A 18 36.21 -9.99 1.55
CA LEU A 18 35.46 -11.25 1.42
C LEU A 18 34.54 -11.56 2.62
N GLN A 19 34.84 -11.01 3.80
CA GLN A 19 34.03 -11.18 5.01
C GLN A 19 33.07 -10.02 5.26
N ALA A 20 33.03 -9.02 4.38
CA ALA A 20 32.00 -8.00 4.45
C ALA A 20 30.65 -8.72 4.32
N PRO A 21 29.76 -8.64 5.32
CA PRO A 21 28.38 -9.05 5.08
C PRO A 21 27.94 -8.30 3.84
N ALA A 22 27.28 -9.00 2.92
CA ALA A 22 26.56 -8.38 1.84
C ALA A 22 25.44 -7.54 2.47
N TRP A 23 25.81 -6.38 3.03
CA TRP A 23 24.94 -5.23 3.19
C TRP A 23 24.71 -4.71 1.77
N GLY A 24 24.05 -5.55 0.96
CA GLY A 24 23.04 -5.00 0.10
C GLY A 24 22.17 -4.21 1.05
N ASP A 25 22.14 -2.90 0.83
CA ASP A 25 20.94 -2.14 1.10
C ASP A 25 19.83 -3.08 0.64
N GLU A 26 19.07 -3.62 1.58
CA GLU A 26 17.68 -3.93 1.37
C GLU A 26 17.06 -2.61 0.91
N ALA A 27 17.36 -2.23 -0.33
CA ALA A 27 16.44 -1.54 -1.16
C ALA A 27 15.20 -2.37 -0.95
N GLU A 28 14.29 -1.79 -0.17
CA GLU A 28 12.88 -2.09 -0.06
C GLU A 28 12.36 -2.35 -1.48
N GLU A 29 12.71 -3.52 -2.03
CA GLU A 29 12.08 -4.11 -3.16
C GLU A 29 10.71 -4.40 -2.62
N SER A 30 9.82 -3.49 -3.02
CA SER A 30 8.64 -3.10 -2.28
C SER A 30 7.90 -4.36 -1.87
N ALA A 31 7.98 -4.70 -0.58
CA ALA A 31 7.18 -5.79 -0.04
C ALA A 31 5.75 -5.55 -0.52
N PRO A 32 5.08 -6.57 -1.10
CA PRO A 32 3.77 -6.37 -1.70
C PRO A 32 2.86 -5.67 -0.68
N ASP A 33 2.17 -4.62 -1.12
CA ASP A 33 1.21 -3.93 -0.27
C ASP A 33 -0.03 -4.82 -0.14
N LEU A 34 0.07 -5.79 0.77
CA LEU A 34 -0.96 -6.80 1.00
C LEU A 34 -2.30 -6.16 1.37
N ALA A 35 -2.29 -4.95 1.95
CA ALA A 35 -3.50 -4.22 2.28
C ALA A 35 -4.16 -3.65 1.02
N ALA A 36 -3.39 -3.04 0.13
CA ALA A 36 -3.90 -2.56 -1.17
C ALA A 36 -4.38 -3.72 -2.05
N ASP A 37 -3.66 -4.83 -2.08
CA ASP A 37 -4.03 -6.03 -2.84
C ASP A 37 -5.34 -6.65 -2.32
N ALA A 38 -5.52 -6.71 -0.99
CA ALA A 38 -6.76 -7.19 -0.39
C ALA A 38 -7.98 -6.34 -0.76
N GLN A 39 -7.84 -5.02 -0.88
CA GLN A 39 -8.94 -4.16 -1.34
C GLN A 39 -9.35 -4.39 -2.80
N GLN A 40 -8.47 -4.99 -3.59
CA GLN A 40 -8.69 -5.29 -5.01
C GLN A 40 -9.07 -6.77 -5.23
N SER A 41 -9.13 -7.57 -4.16
CA SER A 41 -9.43 -8.98 -4.25
C SER A 41 -10.89 -9.20 -4.69
N PRO A 42 -11.16 -10.19 -5.56
CA PRO A 42 -12.51 -10.49 -6.03
C PRO A 42 -13.46 -10.79 -4.87
N GLY A 43 -14.53 -10.01 -4.77
CA GLY A 43 -15.58 -10.19 -3.76
C GLY A 43 -15.46 -9.28 -2.54
N ASP A 44 -14.37 -8.52 -2.40
CA ASP A 44 -14.26 -7.51 -1.34
C ASP A 44 -15.15 -6.30 -1.64
N PRO A 45 -15.82 -5.72 -0.62
CA PRO A 45 -16.71 -4.59 -0.80
C PRO A 45 -15.89 -3.35 -1.23
N PRO A 46 -16.21 -2.72 -2.38
CA PRO A 46 -15.53 -1.51 -2.80
C PRO A 46 -15.70 -0.37 -1.81
N VAL A 47 -14.65 0.44 -1.69
CA VAL A 47 -14.64 1.68 -0.91
C VAL A 47 -15.57 2.71 -1.56
N ILE A 48 -16.29 3.49 -0.75
CA ILE A 48 -17.17 4.57 -1.22
C ILE A 48 -16.29 5.78 -1.60
N PRO A 49 -16.21 6.18 -2.89
CA PRO A 49 -15.25 7.20 -3.36
C PRO A 49 -15.79 8.64 -3.29
N HIS A 50 -16.98 8.82 -2.69
CA HIS A 50 -17.66 10.09 -2.50
C HIS A 50 -18.13 10.21 -1.04
N ALA A 51 -18.47 11.43 -0.63
CA ALA A 51 -19.00 11.67 0.70
C ALA A 51 -20.35 10.96 0.89
N VAL A 52 -20.57 10.38 2.06
CA VAL A 52 -21.89 9.96 2.54
C VAL A 52 -22.11 10.51 3.95
N LYS A 53 -23.38 10.78 4.29
CA LYS A 53 -23.73 11.26 5.63
C LYS A 53 -23.61 10.09 6.63
N ALA A 54 -23.30 10.40 7.89
CA ALA A 54 -23.13 9.38 8.93
C ALA A 54 -24.39 8.53 9.18
N ASN A 55 -25.58 9.09 8.95
CA ASN A 55 -26.88 8.45 9.14
C ASN A 55 -27.64 8.29 7.82
N GLN A 56 -26.92 8.09 6.72
CA GLN A 56 -27.58 7.94 5.41
C GLN A 56 -28.23 6.56 5.33
N ASP A 57 -29.50 6.51 4.95
CA ASP A 57 -30.25 5.25 4.87
C ASP A 57 -29.93 4.50 3.56
N GLY A 58 -30.06 3.17 3.58
CA GLY A 58 -29.80 2.34 2.38
C GLY A 58 -30.69 2.68 1.18
N GLU A 59 -31.90 3.18 1.42
CA GLU A 59 -32.79 3.64 0.35
C GLU A 59 -32.23 4.87 -0.37
N GLU A 60 -31.55 5.77 0.35
CA GLU A 60 -30.87 6.93 -0.24
C GLU A 60 -29.67 6.50 -1.08
N CYS A 61 -28.95 5.44 -0.68
CA CYS A 61 -27.90 4.83 -1.50
C CYS A 61 -28.47 4.22 -2.79
N ASN A 62 -29.59 3.50 -2.65
CA ASN A 62 -30.29 2.85 -3.76
C ASN A 62 -30.86 3.83 -4.79
N ALA A 63 -31.08 5.09 -4.43
CA ALA A 63 -31.49 6.13 -5.38
C ALA A 63 -30.54 6.26 -6.59
N CYS A 64 -29.27 5.88 -6.45
CA CYS A 64 -28.32 5.78 -7.56
C CYS A 64 -27.85 4.34 -7.83
N HIS A 65 -27.65 3.55 -6.78
CA HIS A 65 -27.00 2.24 -6.90
C HIS A 65 -27.95 1.08 -7.23
N ARG A 66 -29.28 1.22 -7.11
CA ARG A 66 -30.19 0.09 -7.37
C ARG A 66 -30.11 -0.41 -8.81
N ASP A 67 -30.24 0.52 -9.75
CA ASP A 67 -30.23 0.24 -11.19
C ASP A 67 -28.99 0.84 -11.88
N GLY A 68 -28.03 1.35 -11.12
CA GLY A 68 -26.77 1.90 -11.63
C GLY A 68 -26.95 3.19 -12.45
N VAL A 69 -27.62 4.19 -11.88
CA VAL A 69 -27.88 5.47 -12.56
C VAL A 69 -26.85 6.52 -12.18
N LYS A 70 -26.73 7.59 -13.00
CA LYS A 70 -25.78 8.71 -12.77
C LYS A 70 -24.31 8.28 -12.68
N GLY A 71 -23.94 7.19 -13.35
CA GLY A 71 -22.57 6.66 -13.33
C GLY A 71 -22.22 5.86 -12.06
N ALA A 72 -23.19 5.59 -11.19
CA ALA A 72 -23.02 4.66 -10.09
C ALA A 72 -23.07 3.21 -10.62
N PRO A 73 -22.25 2.29 -10.08
CA PRO A 73 -22.43 0.86 -10.35
C PRO A 73 -23.73 0.34 -9.72
N ALA A 74 -24.39 -0.59 -10.40
CA ALA A 74 -25.55 -1.29 -9.85
C ALA A 74 -25.10 -2.25 -8.73
N THR A 75 -25.78 -2.20 -7.58
CA THR A 75 -25.55 -3.13 -6.48
C THR A 75 -26.14 -4.49 -6.81
N SER A 76 -25.44 -5.57 -6.44
CA SER A 76 -25.96 -6.94 -6.58
C SER A 76 -26.95 -7.32 -5.48
N HIS A 77 -27.13 -6.47 -4.47
CA HIS A 77 -27.94 -6.74 -3.28
C HIS A 77 -28.68 -5.48 -2.79
N PRO A 78 -29.66 -4.96 -3.56
CA PRO A 78 -30.38 -3.74 -3.21
C PRO A 78 -31.20 -3.84 -1.92
N GLU A 79 -31.52 -5.05 -1.47
CA GLU A 79 -32.22 -5.33 -0.22
C GLU A 79 -31.35 -5.15 1.03
N ARG A 80 -30.02 -5.08 0.90
CA ARG A 80 -29.10 -4.86 2.02
C ARG A 80 -28.97 -3.37 2.35
N LEU A 81 -29.92 -2.87 3.14
CA LEU A 81 -30.05 -1.44 3.43
C LEU A 81 -28.95 -0.87 4.37
N ASN A 82 -28.17 -1.70 5.07
CA ASN A 82 -27.06 -1.22 5.90
C ASN A 82 -25.74 -1.26 5.11
N CYS A 83 -25.63 -0.42 4.07
CA CYS A 83 -24.52 -0.46 3.12
C CYS A 83 -23.15 -0.21 3.78
N THR A 84 -23.12 0.69 4.77
CA THR A 84 -21.91 1.08 5.51
C THR A 84 -21.41 0.02 6.49
N GLN A 85 -22.13 -1.10 6.66
CA GLN A 85 -21.63 -2.26 7.39
C GLN A 85 -20.41 -2.87 6.68
N CYS A 86 -20.39 -2.83 5.35
CA CYS A 86 -19.33 -3.43 4.53
C CYS A 86 -18.58 -2.37 3.71
N HIS A 87 -19.28 -1.37 3.17
CA HIS A 87 -18.68 -0.33 2.35
C HIS A 87 -18.21 0.84 3.21
N VAL A 88 -16.90 1.01 3.32
CA VAL A 88 -16.30 2.11 4.09
C VAL A 88 -16.10 3.33 3.21
N GLN A 89 -16.27 4.53 3.79
CA GLN A 89 -15.79 5.76 3.14
C GLN A 89 -14.27 5.77 3.13
N GLY A 90 -13.68 5.90 1.95
CA GLY A 90 -12.25 6.09 1.81
C GLY A 90 -11.98 7.28 0.91
N GLY A 91 -11.28 8.26 1.47
CA GLY A 91 -10.77 9.36 0.69
C GLY A 91 -9.75 8.86 -0.31
N LYS A 92 -9.74 9.45 -1.50
CA LYS A 92 -8.52 9.59 -2.30
C LYS A 92 -7.57 10.47 -1.50
N GLU A 93 -6.94 9.90 -0.48
CA GLU A 93 -5.87 10.58 0.23
C GLU A 93 -4.70 10.64 -0.74
N SER A 94 -4.47 11.83 -1.29
CA SER A 94 -3.21 12.14 -1.95
C SER A 94 -2.11 11.92 -0.91
N VAL A 95 -1.42 10.78 -0.99
CA VAL A 95 -0.21 10.49 -0.22
C VAL A 95 0.72 11.69 -0.40
N LYS A 96 0.79 12.57 0.60
CA LYS A 96 1.80 13.63 0.63
C LYS A 96 3.13 12.92 0.85
N LYS A 97 3.84 12.67 -0.25
CA LYS A 97 5.21 12.14 -0.25
C LYS A 97 6.04 12.95 0.75
N GLY A 98 6.31 12.37 1.90
CA GLY A 98 7.02 13.02 2.99
C GLY A 98 8.36 13.53 2.49
N LYS A 99 8.60 14.83 2.61
CA LYS A 99 9.88 15.46 2.27
C LYS A 99 10.92 14.94 3.27
N ARG A 100 11.66 13.87 2.91
CA ARG A 100 12.79 13.35 3.70
C ARG A 100 13.75 14.51 3.96
N GLY A 101 13.91 14.84 5.24
CA GLY A 101 14.74 15.93 5.72
C GLY A 101 16.19 15.72 5.29
N LYS A 102 16.76 16.76 4.69
CA LYS A 102 18.19 16.92 4.48
C LYS A 102 18.66 17.93 5.54
N LYS A 103 19.37 17.46 6.56
CA LYS A 103 20.43 18.19 7.27
C LYS A 103 21.13 17.25 8.23
#